data_AF-A0A316TXX3-F1
#
_entry.id   AF-A0A316TXX3-F1
#
_cell.length_a   1.000
_cell.length_b   1.000
_cell.length_c   1.000
_cell.angle_alpha   90.00
_cell.angle_beta   90.00
_cell.angle_gamma   90.00
#
_symmetry.space_group_name_H-M   'P 1'
#
loop_
_entity.id
_entity.type
_entity.pdbx_description
1 polymer ?
#
loop_
_entity_poly.entity_id
_entity_poly.type
_entity_poly.pdbx_seq_one_letter_code
_entity_poly.pdbx_strand_id
1 'polypeptide(L)'
;MNISLREDEVISGFILDYSDQCLNGAEELSFKELLCSDNDLRRAVDASDVMPRILRKLPQKGVSDLFDRKMAAAFAMELEKENSRLNAAKSCSKRLSANRF
;
A
#
# COMPACT_ATOMS: atom_id res chain seq x y z
N MET A 1 -21.41 16.09 10.42
CA MET A 1 -20.39 15.22 9.83
C MET A 1 -19.11 15.42 10.63
N ASN A 2 -18.63 14.35 11.26
CA ASN A 2 -17.54 14.38 12.22
C ASN A 2 -16.22 14.37 11.43
N ILE A 3 -15.53 15.52 11.36
CA ILE A 3 -14.24 15.67 10.68
C ILE A 3 -13.14 15.28 11.67
N SER A 4 -13.12 14.02 12.07
CA SER A 4 -12.01 13.42 12.83
C SER A 4 -11.25 12.49 11.89
N LEU A 5 -10.72 13.07 10.81
CA LEU A 5 -9.59 12.48 10.09
C LEU A 5 -8.35 12.90 10.87
N ARG A 6 -7.73 11.88 11.45
CA ARG A 6 -6.87 11.91 12.63
C ARG A 6 -5.61 12.73 12.36
N GLU A 7 -5.23 13.60 13.29
CA GLU A 7 -3.98 14.37 13.25
C GLU A 7 -2.76 13.46 12.96
N ASP A 8 -2.82 12.20 13.42
CA ASP A 8 -1.83 11.16 13.15
C ASP A 8 -1.64 10.83 11.66
N GLU A 9 -2.70 10.87 10.85
CA GLU A 9 -2.61 10.60 9.40
C GLU A 9 -1.93 11.77 8.68
N VAL A 10 -2.19 13.00 9.12
CA VAL A 10 -1.58 14.20 8.54
C VAL A 10 -0.09 14.24 8.84
N ILE A 11 0.30 14.00 10.09
CA ILE A 11 1.71 13.97 10.50
C ILE A 11 2.44 12.83 9.79
N SER A 12 1.82 11.65 9.68
CA SER A 12 2.40 10.52 8.95
C SER A 12 2.64 10.84 7.47
N GLY A 13 1.72 11.55 6.83
CA GLY A 13 1.89 12.05 5.46
C GLY A 13 3.10 12.97 5.33
N PHE A 14 3.19 13.97 6.22
CA PHE A 14 4.33 14.90 6.24
C PHE A 14 5.68 14.21 6.49
N ILE A 15 5.73 13.19 7.34
CA ILE A 15 6.95 12.39 7.57
C ILE A 15 7.40 11.71 6.26
N LEU A 16 6.47 11.10 5.53
CA LEU A 16 6.77 10.44 4.27
C LEU A 16 7.21 11.45 3.20
N ASP A 17 6.48 12.54 3.05
CA ASP A 17 6.81 13.59 2.08
C ASP A 17 8.17 14.24 2.38
N TYR A 18 8.53 14.41 3.66
CA TYR A 18 9.84 14.89 4.07
C TYR A 18 10.95 13.90 3.70
N SER A 19 10.74 12.61 3.96
CA SER A 19 11.70 11.54 3.65
C SER A 19 11.89 11.35 2.13
N ASP A 20 10.84 11.55 1.35
CA ASP A 20 10.85 11.44 -0.11
C ASP A 20 11.25 12.74 -0.82
N GLN A 21 11.53 13.82 -0.07
CA GLN A 21 11.89 15.16 -0.59
C GLN A 21 10.79 15.79 -1.48
N CYS A 22 9.53 15.52 -1.13
CA CYS A 22 8.34 16.00 -1.82
C CYS A 22 7.76 17.29 -1.21
N LEU A 23 8.24 17.71 -0.03
CA LEU A 23 7.79 18.96 0.60
C LEU A 23 8.27 20.19 -0.19
N ASN A 24 7.43 21.22 -0.23
CA ASN A 24 7.85 22.51 -0.76
C ASN A 24 8.80 23.22 0.22
N GLY A 25 9.51 24.26 -0.24
CA GLY A 25 10.54 24.90 0.58
C GLY A 25 10.04 25.52 1.89
N ALA A 26 8.79 26.01 1.94
CA ALA A 26 8.20 26.55 3.16
C ALA A 26 7.78 25.42 4.12
N GLU A 27 7.17 24.36 3.59
CA GLU A 27 6.80 23.16 4.35
C GLU A 27 8.03 22.48 4.95
N GLU A 28 9.11 22.34 4.17
CA GLU A 28 10.35 21.74 4.63
C GLU A 28 10.97 22.53 5.79
N LEU A 29 10.99 23.86 5.69
CA LEU A 29 11.50 24.74 6.76
C LEU A 29 10.67 24.59 8.03
N SER A 30 9.35 24.73 7.93
CA SER A 30 8.46 24.59 9.10
C SER A 30 8.52 23.19 9.71
N PHE A 31 8.63 22.15 8.88
CA PHE A 31 8.74 20.78 9.37
C PHE A 31 10.10 20.52 10.05
N LYS A 32 11.20 21.10 9.55
CA LYS A 32 12.51 21.06 10.23
C LYS A 32 12.49 21.73 11.59
N GLU A 33 11.84 22.88 11.71
CA GLU A 33 11.66 23.54 13.01
C GLU A 33 10.89 22.65 13.99
N LEU A 34 9.83 21.99 13.51
CA LEU A 34 9.06 21.04 14.30
C LEU A 34 9.92 19.85 14.76
N LEU A 35 10.75 19.28 13.89
CA LEU A 35 11.69 18.19 14.21
C LEU A 35 12.74 18.58 15.26
N CYS A 36 13.13 19.86 15.32
CA CYS A 36 14.02 20.35 16.37
C CYS A 36 13.35 20.41 17.74
N SER A 37 12.02 20.63 17.76
CA SER A 37 11.24 20.76 18.99
C SER A 37 10.68 19.43 19.52
N ASP A 38 10.42 18.46 18.64
CA ASP A 38 9.79 17.18 18.98
C ASP A 38 10.75 15.99 18.70
N ASN A 39 11.22 15.37 19.79
CA ASN A 39 12.13 14.23 19.72
C ASN A 39 11.47 12.95 19.22
N ASP A 40 10.18 12.75 19.48
CA ASP A 40 9.46 11.55 19.05
C ASP A 40 9.15 11.64 17.55
N LEU A 41 8.81 12.84 17.05
CA LEU A 41 8.68 13.09 15.62
C LEU A 41 10.01 12.86 14.88
N ARG A 42 11.13 13.33 15.43
CA ARG A 42 12.46 13.08 14.87
C ARG A 42 12.77 11.57 14.78
N ARG A 43 12.46 10.81 15.83
CA ARG A 43 12.62 9.35 15.82
C ARG A 43 11.74 8.68 14.77
N ALA A 44 10.51 9.18 14.57
CA ALA A 44 9.61 8.66 13.55
C ALA A 44 10.15 8.91 12.13
N VAL A 45 10.70 10.10 11.87
CA VAL A 45 11.39 10.40 10.60
C VAL A 45 12.59 9.48 10.39
N ASP A 46 13.47 9.34 11.39
CA ASP A 46 14.64 8.46 11.31
C ASP A 46 14.24 7.00 11.02
N ALA A 47 13.17 6.53 11.65
CA ALA A 47 12.63 5.19 11.44
C ALA A 47 12.04 5.02 10.03
N SER A 48 11.38 6.06 9.50
CA SER A 48 10.77 6.04 8.16
C SER A 48 11.82 5.86 7.05
N ASP A 49 13.03 6.35 7.24
CA ASP A 49 14.12 6.28 6.25
C ASP A 49 14.87 4.94 6.24
N VAL A 50 14.64 4.06 7.23
CA VAL A 50 15.33 2.75 7.33
C VAL A 50 14.99 1.84 6.14
N MET A 51 13.70 1.66 5.85
CA MET A 51 13.26 0.78 4.77
C MET A 51 13.66 1.29 3.38
N PRO A 52 13.45 2.58 3.03
CA PRO A 52 13.97 3.16 1.79
C PRO A 52 15.48 2.96 1.62
N ARG A 53 16.28 3.16 2.67
CA ARG A 53 17.73 2.91 2.63
C ARG A 53 18.07 1.45 2.35
N ILE A 54 17.34 0.51 2.94
CA ILE A 54 17.54 -0.93 2.69
C ILE A 54 17.16 -1.25 1.23
N LEU A 55 16.02 -0.76 0.75
CA LEU A 55 15.53 -0.99 -0.61
C LEU A 55 16.49 -0.41 -1.66
N ARG A 56 17.08 0.77 -1.42
CA ARG A 56 18.09 1.38 -2.30
C ARG A 56 19.37 0.55 -2.43
N LYS A 57 19.67 -0.32 -1.46
CA LYS A 57 20.83 -1.22 -1.49
C LYS A 57 20.54 -2.54 -2.20
N LEU A 58 19.28 -2.86 -2.46
CA LEU A 58 18.93 -4.08 -3.17
C LEU A 58 19.36 -3.94 -4.64
N PRO A 59 19.91 -5.01 -5.25
CA PRO A 59 20.22 -4.98 -6.67
C PRO A 59 18.92 -4.76 -7.44
N GLN A 60 18.91 -3.71 -8.27
CA GLN A 60 17.82 -3.51 -9.22
C GLN A 60 17.81 -4.69 -10.20
N LYS A 61 16.88 -5.63 -9.98
CA LYS A 61 16.59 -6.65 -10.98
C LYS A 61 15.79 -5.98 -12.08
N GLY A 62 16.41 -5.82 -13.25
CA GLY A 62 15.68 -5.48 -14.46
C GLY A 62 14.60 -6.54 -14.70
N VAL A 63 13.35 -6.13 -14.62
CA VAL A 63 12.23 -6.95 -15.07
C VAL A 63 12.14 -6.82 -16.60
N SER A 64 11.80 -7.91 -17.30
CA SER A 64 11.53 -7.78 -18.74
C SER A 64 10.32 -6.89 -18.96
N ASP A 65 10.24 -6.17 -20.07
CA ASP A 65 9.07 -5.35 -20.45
C ASP A 65 7.74 -6.13 -20.48
N LEU A 66 7.81 -7.46 -20.52
CA LEU A 66 6.65 -8.35 -20.50
C LEU A 66 6.27 -8.85 -19.10
N PHE A 67 6.97 -8.43 -18.04
CA PHE A 67 6.73 -8.92 -16.67
C PHE A 67 5.32 -8.60 -16.20
N ASP A 68 4.90 -7.35 -16.31
CA ASP A 68 3.56 -6.92 -15.90
C ASP A 68 2.48 -7.64 -16.71
N ARG A 69 2.70 -7.85 -18.02
CA ARG A 69 1.78 -8.61 -18.88
C ARG A 69 1.65 -10.07 -18.44
N LYS A 70 2.78 -10.71 -18.09
CA LYS A 70 2.78 -12.09 -17.59
C LYS A 70 2.10 -12.20 -16.23
N MET A 71 2.36 -11.24 -15.34
CA MET A 71 1.74 -11.18 -14.02
C MET A 71 0.23 -10.94 -14.12
N ALA A 72 -0.21 -10.02 -14.97
CA ALA A 72 -1.62 -9.76 -15.21
C ALA A 72 -2.33 -10.99 -15.79
N ALA A 73 -1.71 -11.69 -16.75
CA ALA A 73 -2.26 -12.93 -17.30
C ALA A 73 -2.38 -14.02 -16.23
N ALA A 74 -1.35 -14.22 -15.41
CA ALA A 74 -1.38 -15.18 -14.31
C ALA A 74 -2.49 -14.85 -13.30
N PHE A 75 -2.66 -13.57 -12.95
CA PHE A 75 -3.69 -13.12 -12.04
C PHE A 75 -5.11 -13.34 -12.60
N ALA A 76 -5.31 -13.03 -13.88
CA ALA A 76 -6.58 -13.27 -14.57
C ALA A 76 -6.96 -14.75 -14.60
N MET A 77 -5.99 -15.63 -14.89
CA MET A 77 -6.20 -17.08 -14.86
C MET A 77 -6.60 -17.58 -13.47
N GLU A 78 -5.97 -17.06 -12.41
CA GLU A 78 -6.30 -17.48 -11.04
C GLU A 78 -7.69 -16.98 -10.61
N LEU A 79 -8.06 -15.76 -11.01
CA LEU A 79 -9.41 -15.24 -10.82
C LEU A 79 -10.47 -16.08 -11.55
N GLU A 80 -10.18 -16.55 -12.77
CA GLU A 80 -11.10 -17.40 -13.53
C GLU A 80 -11.31 -18.78 -12.89
N LYS A 81 -10.23 -19.38 -12.37
CA LYS A 81 -10.32 -20.62 -11.59
C LYS A 81 -11.19 -20.45 -10.34
N GLU A 82 -10.97 -19.38 -9.57
CA GLU A 82 -11.74 -19.14 -8.36
C GLU A 82 -13.22 -18.85 -8.68
N ASN A 83 -13.51 -18.05 -9.71
CA ASN A 83 -14.88 -17.83 -10.17
C ASN A 83 -15.56 -19.13 -10.62
N SER A 84 -14.84 -20.00 -11.33
CA SER A 84 -15.36 -21.30 -11.75
C SER A 84 -15.68 -22.20 -10.56
N ARG A 85 -14.81 -22.21 -9.53
CA ARG A 85 -15.03 -22.94 -8.28
C ARG A 85 -16.26 -22.43 -7.52
N LEU A 86 -16.40 -21.11 -7.40
CA LEU A 86 -17.56 -20.47 -6.74
C LEU A 86 -18.85 -20.72 -7.51
N ASN A 87 -18.83 -20.66 -8.84
CA ASN A 87 -20.00 -20.94 -9.67
C ASN A 87 -20.41 -22.42 -9.60
N ALA A 88 -19.44 -23.34 -9.59
CA ALA A 88 -19.69 -24.76 -9.37
C ALA A 88 -20.35 -25.00 -7.99
N ALA A 89 -19.80 -24.40 -6.92
CA ALA A 89 -20.37 -24.49 -5.58
C ALA A 89 -21.80 -23.93 -5.49
N LYS A 90 -22.06 -22.76 -6.11
CA LYS A 90 -23.40 -22.16 -6.20
C LYS A 90 -24.38 -23.04 -6.98
N SER A 91 -23.94 -23.66 -8.07
CA SER A 91 -24.78 -24.56 -8.87
C SER A 91 -25.15 -25.84 -8.11
N CYS A 92 -24.22 -26.38 -7.30
CA CYS A 92 -24.46 -27.56 -6.46
C CYS A 92 -25.44 -27.25 -5.32
N SER A 93 -25.28 -26.09 -4.66
CA SER A 93 -26.21 -25.63 -3.61
C SER A 93 -27.63 -25.40 -4.13
N LYS A 94 -27.79 -24.83 -5.34
CA LYS A 94 -29.10 -24.65 -5.99
C LYS A 94 -29.79 -25.96 -6.39
N ARG A 95 -29.05 -26.99 -6.82
CA ARG A 95 -29.63 -28.31 -7.13
C ARG A 95 -30.14 -29.02 -5.87
N LEU A 96 -29.41 -28.90 -4.76
CA LEU A 96 -29.82 -29.48 -3.47
C LEU A 96 -31.07 -28.80 -2.88
N SER A 97 -31.28 -27.51 -3.16
CA SER A 97 -32.51 -26.79 -2.75
C SER A 97 -33.71 -27.06 -3.68
N ALA A 98 -33.46 -27.38 -4.96
CA ALA A 98 -34.52 -27.65 -5.93
C ALA A 98 -35.10 -29.08 -5.82
N ASN A 99 -34.31 -30.05 -5.37
CA ASN A 99 -34.76 -31.44 -5.14
C ASN A 99 -35.41 -31.68 -3.76
N ARG A 100 -35.79 -30.62 -3.03
CA ARG A 100 -36.46 -30.71 -1.71
C ARG A 100 -37.99 -30.52 -1.78
N PHE A 101 -38.59 -30.71 -2.96
CA PHE A 101 -40.04 -30.73 -3.15
C PHE A 101 -40.44 -31.96 -3.96
#